data_AF-A0A349YC58-F1
#
_entry.id   AF-A0A349YC58-F1
#
_cell.length_a   1.000
_cell.length_b   1.000
_cell.length_c   1.000
_cell.angle_alpha   90.00
_cell.angle_beta   90.00
_cell.angle_gamma   90.00
#
_symmetry.space_group_name_H-M   'P 1'
#
loop_
_entity.id
_entity.type
_entity.pdbx_description
1 polymer ?
#
loop_
_entity_poly.entity_id
_entity_poly.type
_entity_poly.pdbx_seq_one_letter_code
_entity_poly.pdbx_strand_id
1 'polypeptide(L)'
;DYGFSPRSVLGFLGILMGISAAAMCLVHPTFPIMLIYAFSFFFGASAVGWNGVYIAEVARIAPFGRAGAATGASLAMTYSGVVLLPTLFWLIHLVTESYVWGFLFLGAFTVWRGLLFFNKAEQ
;
A
#
# COMPACT_ATOMS: atom_id res chain seq x y z
N ASP A 1 -21.20 -8.51 12.55
CA ASP A 1 -21.76 -8.25 11.21
C ASP A 1 -21.59 -6.80 10.75
N TYR A 2 -20.35 -6.32 10.59
CA TYR A 2 -20.08 -5.08 9.86
C TYR A 2 -19.64 -5.47 8.44
N GLY A 3 -20.43 -5.09 7.44
CA GLY A 3 -20.52 -5.70 6.10
C GLY A 3 -19.33 -5.64 5.14
N PHE A 4 -18.10 -5.36 5.60
CA PHE A 4 -16.90 -5.35 4.75
C PHE A 4 -15.90 -6.40 5.21
N SER A 5 -15.50 -7.30 4.29
CA SER A 5 -14.44 -8.25 4.60
C SER A 5 -13.11 -7.51 4.82
N PRO A 6 -12.30 -7.85 5.83
CA PRO A 6 -11.00 -7.22 6.07
C PRO A 6 -10.09 -7.23 4.83
N ARG A 7 -10.19 -8.29 4.02
CA ARG A 7 -9.49 -8.42 2.73
C ARG A 7 -9.95 -7.37 1.71
N SER A 8 -11.25 -7.12 1.61
CA SER A 8 -11.81 -6.10 0.72
C SER A 8 -11.38 -4.68 1.13
N VAL A 9 -11.31 -4.41 2.44
CA VAL A 9 -10.83 -3.12 2.95
C VAL A 9 -9.35 -2.93 2.60
N LEU A 10 -8.50 -3.94 2.83
CA LEU A 10 -7.09 -3.89 2.46
C LEU A 10 -6.89 -3.74 0.94
N GLY A 11 -7.68 -4.44 0.13
CA GLY A 11 -7.67 -4.28 -1.33
C GLY A 11 -8.02 -2.87 -1.78
N PHE A 12 -9.10 -2.29 -1.22
CA PHE A 12 -9.51 -0.91 -1.53
C PHE A 12 -8.42 0.11 -1.13
N LEU A 13 -7.85 -0.04 0.06
CA LEU A 13 -6.75 0.82 0.52
C LEU A 13 -5.54 0.72 -0.43
N GLY A 14 -5.16 -0.49 -0.86
CA GLY A 14 -4.05 -0.69 -1.80
C GLY A 14 -4.30 -0.03 -3.17
N ILE A 15 -5.51 -0.14 -3.70
CA ILE A 15 -5.89 0.55 -4.96
C ILE A 15 -5.82 2.06 -4.78
N LEU A 16 -6.38 2.60 -3.69
CA LEU A 16 -6.36 4.04 -3.40
C LEU A 16 -4.92 4.55 -3.29
N MET A 17 -4.05 3.85 -2.56
CA MET A 17 -2.63 4.20 -2.43
C MET A 17 -1.92 4.17 -3.79
N GLY A 18 -2.18 3.16 -4.62
CA GLY A 18 -1.58 3.02 -5.94
C GLY A 18 -2.03 4.11 -6.92
N ILE A 19 -3.33 4.46 -6.94
CA ILE A 19 -3.87 5.55 -7.75
C ILE A 19 -3.28 6.90 -7.28
N SER A 20 -3.22 7.14 -5.98
CA SER A 20 -2.60 8.35 -5.43
C SER A 20 -1.11 8.45 -5.76
N ALA A 21 -0.37 7.34 -5.73
CA ALA A 21 1.03 7.31 -6.15
C ALA A 21 1.19 7.61 -7.65
N ALA A 22 0.33 7.07 -8.51
CA ALA A 22 0.34 7.38 -9.93
C ALA A 22 -0.04 8.85 -10.21
N ALA A 23 -0.97 9.41 -9.44
CA ALA A 23 -1.38 10.81 -9.55
C ALA A 23 -0.22 11.79 -9.26
N MET A 24 0.81 11.39 -8.51
CA MET A 24 2.03 12.21 -8.32
C MET A 24 2.75 12.51 -9.64
N CYS A 25 2.57 11.68 -10.68
CA CYS A 25 3.15 11.93 -12.01
C CYS A 25 2.53 13.15 -12.71
N LEU A 26 1.34 13.61 -12.27
CA LEU A 26 0.66 14.77 -12.84
C LEU A 26 1.11 16.09 -12.20
N VAL A 27 1.82 16.02 -11.07
CA VAL A 27 2.27 17.19 -10.32
C VAL A 27 3.39 17.89 -11.09
N HIS A 28 3.19 19.17 -11.37
CA HIS A 28 4.15 20.03 -12.05
C HIS A 28 4.23 21.40 -11.33
N PRO A 29 5.20 22.28 -11.62
CA PRO A 29 5.45 23.47 -10.80
C PRO A 29 4.28 24.45 -10.64
N THR A 30 3.32 24.47 -11.58
CA THR A 30 2.12 25.31 -11.54
C THR A 30 0.88 24.60 -10.97
N PHE A 31 1.03 23.42 -10.37
CA PHE A 31 -0.10 22.68 -9.82
C PHE A 31 -0.78 23.44 -8.67
N PRO A 32 -2.12 23.51 -8.62
CA PRO A 32 -2.82 24.14 -7.51
C PRO A 32 -2.50 23.45 -6.17
N ILE A 33 -2.01 24.22 -5.19
CA ILE A 33 -1.64 23.71 -3.86
C ILE A 33 -2.80 23.01 -3.14
N MET A 34 -4.03 23.47 -3.36
CA MET A 34 -5.23 22.85 -2.79
C MET A 34 -5.43 21.40 -3.25
N LEU A 35 -5.10 21.09 -4.51
CA LEU A 35 -5.16 19.72 -5.02
C LEU A 35 -4.06 18.86 -4.42
N ILE A 36 -2.87 19.42 -4.19
CA ILE A 36 -1.78 18.72 -3.48
C ILE A 36 -2.21 18.34 -2.07
N TYR A 37 -2.90 19.23 -1.34
CA TYR A 37 -3.44 18.91 -0.02
C TYR A 37 -4.52 17.84 -0.07
N ALA A 38 -5.43 17.90 -1.03
CA ALA A 38 -6.43 16.85 -1.21
C ALA A 38 -5.78 15.49 -1.51
N PHE A 39 -4.81 15.43 -2.43
CA PHE A 39 -4.07 14.20 -2.72
C PHE A 39 -3.32 13.67 -1.50
N SER A 40 -2.62 14.55 -0.77
CA SER A 40 -1.89 14.19 0.44
C SER A 40 -2.82 13.68 1.54
N PHE A 41 -4.02 14.24 1.66
CA PHE A 41 -5.04 13.79 2.60
C PHE A 41 -5.50 12.37 2.28
N PHE A 42 -5.91 12.09 1.03
CA PHE A 42 -6.34 10.73 0.63
C PHE A 42 -5.21 9.71 0.69
N PHE A 43 -3.99 10.12 0.30
CA PHE A 43 -2.81 9.27 0.38
C PHE A 43 -2.45 8.95 1.84
N GLY A 44 -2.44 9.95 2.72
CA GLY A 44 -2.19 9.76 4.15
C GLY A 44 -3.28 8.94 4.83
N ALA A 45 -4.55 9.22 4.55
CA ALA A 45 -5.68 8.46 5.11
C ALA A 45 -5.60 6.98 4.73
N SER A 46 -5.25 6.67 3.47
CA SER A 46 -5.11 5.29 3.01
C SER A 46 -3.85 4.61 3.57
N ALA A 47 -2.74 5.34 3.70
CA ALA A 47 -1.49 4.84 4.26
C ALA A 47 -1.56 4.51 5.75
N VAL A 48 -2.47 5.11 6.51
CA VAL A 48 -2.64 4.80 7.95
C VAL A 48 -3.64 3.64 8.16
N GLY A 49 -4.68 3.56 7.33
CA GLY A 49 -5.82 2.67 7.54
C GLY A 49 -5.53 1.17 7.49
N TRP A 50 -4.42 0.74 6.87
CA TRP A 50 -4.15 -0.69 6.68
C TRP A 50 -3.67 -1.39 7.96
N ASN A 51 -2.97 -0.69 8.86
CA ASN A 51 -2.32 -1.32 10.03
C ASN A 51 -3.32 -2.04 10.95
N GLY A 52 -4.40 -1.36 11.32
CA GLY A 52 -5.41 -1.93 12.22
C GLY A 52 -6.14 -3.12 11.63
N VAL A 53 -6.55 -3.01 10.35
CA VAL A 53 -7.28 -4.08 9.65
C VAL A 53 -6.39 -5.29 9.40
N TYR A 54 -5.13 -5.05 9.00
CA TYR A 54 -4.15 -6.12 8.75
C TYR A 54 -3.82 -6.90 10.02
N ILE A 55 -3.49 -6.22 11.11
CA ILE A 55 -3.14 -6.86 12.38
C ILE A 55 -4.33 -7.65 12.93
N ALA A 56 -5.55 -7.08 12.87
CA ALA A 56 -6.76 -7.75 13.31
C ALA A 56 -7.03 -9.04 12.51
N GLU A 57 -6.86 -8.99 11.19
CA GLU A 57 -7.08 -10.15 10.33
C GLU A 57 -6.01 -11.23 10.53
N VAL A 58 -4.74 -10.85 10.69
CA VAL A 58 -3.66 -11.80 11.00
C VAL A 58 -3.90 -12.49 12.35
N ALA A 59 -4.31 -11.74 13.37
CA ALA A 59 -4.64 -12.31 14.68
C ALA A 59 -5.86 -13.24 14.62
N ARG A 60 -6.85 -12.95 13.76
CA ARG A 60 -8.06 -13.77 13.56
C ARG A 60 -7.77 -15.11 12.89
N ILE A 61 -6.83 -15.14 11.94
CA ILE A 61 -6.46 -16.35 11.18
C ILE A 61 -5.41 -17.19 11.95
N ALA A 62 -4.68 -16.57 12.88
CA ALA A 62 -3.60 -17.23 13.60
C ALA A 62 -4.08 -18.43 14.44
N PRO A 63 -3.28 -19.52 14.52
CA PRO A 63 -3.56 -20.63 15.42
C PRO A 63 -3.66 -20.18 16.88
N PHE A 64 -4.45 -20.92 17.68
CA PHE A 64 -4.63 -20.62 19.11
C PHE A 64 -3.28 -20.51 19.84
N GLY A 65 -3.10 -19.43 20.62
CA GLY A 65 -1.85 -19.15 21.33
C GLY A 65 -0.68 -18.66 20.46
N ARG A 66 -0.82 -18.55 19.14
CA ARG A 66 0.23 -18.08 18.22
C ARG A 66 -0.04 -16.73 17.55
N ALA A 67 -1.09 -16.01 17.96
CA ALA A 67 -1.44 -14.70 17.42
C ALA A 67 -0.28 -13.69 17.47
N GLY A 68 0.46 -13.63 18.59
CA GLY A 68 1.63 -12.75 18.73
C GLY A 68 2.74 -13.08 17.73
N ALA A 69 3.08 -14.36 17.59
CA ALA A 69 4.13 -14.82 16.66
C ALA A 69 3.73 -14.61 15.18
N ALA A 70 2.48 -14.90 14.82
CA ALA A 70 1.96 -14.70 13.47
C ALA A 70 1.94 -13.22 13.08
N THR A 71 1.48 -12.34 13.98
CA THR A 71 1.49 -10.89 13.78
C THR A 71 2.92 -10.35 13.68
N GLY A 72 3.81 -10.80 14.57
CA GLY A 72 5.22 -10.39 14.55
C GLY A 72 5.93 -10.79 13.26
N ALA A 73 5.79 -12.03 12.80
CA ALA A 73 6.36 -12.50 11.54
C ALA A 73 5.80 -11.73 10.33
N SER A 74 4.48 -11.50 10.33
CA SER A 74 3.79 -10.73 9.29
C SER A 74 4.29 -9.29 9.22
N LEU A 75 4.45 -8.62 10.37
CA LEU A 75 4.98 -7.26 10.43
C LEU A 75 6.46 -7.19 10.05
N ALA A 76 7.27 -8.17 10.46
CA ALA A 76 8.67 -8.24 10.07
C ALA A 76 8.81 -8.29 8.53
N MET A 77 7.98 -9.10 7.86
CA MET A 77 7.95 -9.13 6.40
C MET A 77 7.48 -7.79 5.82
N THR A 78 6.43 -7.18 6.36
CA THR A 78 5.93 -5.87 5.90
C THR A 78 7.00 -4.79 6.01
N TYR A 79 7.67 -4.68 7.16
CA TYR A 79 8.69 -3.66 7.39
C TYR A 79 10.00 -3.92 6.64
N SER A 80 10.31 -5.18 6.29
CA SER A 80 11.43 -5.47 5.39
C SER A 80 11.25 -4.75 4.04
N GLY A 81 10.01 -4.66 3.55
CA GLY A 81 9.66 -3.90 2.37
C GLY A 81 9.98 -2.40 2.49
N VAL A 82 9.88 -1.81 3.68
CA VAL A 82 10.21 -0.39 3.90
C VAL A 82 11.69 -0.10 3.67
N VAL A 83 12.58 -1.09 3.75
CA VAL A 83 14.00 -0.94 3.43
C VAL A 83 14.27 -1.27 1.95
N LEU A 84 13.62 -2.32 1.43
CA LEU A 84 13.83 -2.80 0.06
C LEU A 84 13.21 -1.90 -1.01
N LEU A 85 12.04 -1.30 -0.75
CA LEU A 85 11.35 -0.50 -1.76
C LEU A 85 12.01 0.86 -2.02
N PRO A 86 12.48 1.63 -1.01
CA PRO A 86 13.20 2.88 -1.26
C PRO A 86 14.53 2.66 -1.97
N THR A 87 15.24 1.58 -1.66
CA THR A 87 16.48 1.22 -2.38
C THR A 87 16.20 0.87 -3.83
N LEU A 88 15.13 0.12 -4.11
CA LEU A 88 14.69 -0.16 -5.48
C LEU A 88 14.24 1.12 -6.21
N PHE A 89 13.49 2.00 -5.54
CA PHE A 89 13.10 3.30 -6.11
C PHE A 89 14.32 4.14 -6.49
N TRP A 90 15.30 4.21 -5.59
CA TRP A 90 16.56 4.92 -5.84
C TRP A 90 17.33 4.31 -7.02
N LEU A 91 17.41 2.98 -7.12
CA LEU A 91 18.03 2.31 -8.27
C LEU A 91 17.32 2.63 -9.59
N ILE A 92 15.99 2.66 -9.61
CA ILE A 92 15.22 3.07 -10.79
C ILE A 92 15.54 4.51 -11.15
N HIS A 93 15.60 5.40 -10.16
CA HIS A 93 15.96 6.80 -10.39
C HIS A 93 17.39 6.94 -10.92
N LEU A 94 18.37 6.18 -10.42
CA LEU A 94 19.74 6.22 -10.93
C LEU A 94 19.86 5.87 -12.41
N VAL A 95 19.06 4.92 -12.89
CA VAL A 95 19.12 4.46 -14.29
C VAL A 95 18.29 5.35 -15.22
N THR A 96 17.18 5.88 -14.72
CA THR A 96 16.21 6.64 -15.54
C THR A 96 16.34 8.15 -15.41
N GLU A 97 17.12 8.64 -14.43
CA GLU A 97 17.25 10.04 -14.01
C GLU A 97 15.91 10.74 -13.72
N SER A 98 14.83 9.97 -13.50
CA SER A 98 13.47 10.50 -13.37
C SER A 98 12.72 9.85 -12.23
N TYR A 99 12.05 10.67 -11.42
CA TYR A 99 11.22 10.22 -10.31
C TYR A 99 9.92 9.56 -10.79
N VAL A 100 9.46 9.92 -11.99
CA VAL A 100 8.20 9.44 -12.57
C VAL A 100 8.21 7.91 -12.69
N TRP A 101 9.31 7.33 -13.17
CA TRP A 101 9.42 5.87 -13.34
C TRP A 101 9.39 5.12 -12.00
N GLY A 102 10.00 5.68 -10.96
CA GLY A 102 9.92 5.11 -9.61
C GLY A 102 8.49 5.11 -9.06
N PHE A 103 7.76 6.22 -9.21
CA PHE A 103 6.38 6.33 -8.77
C PHE A 103 5.42 5.44 -9.58
N LEU A 104 5.61 5.35 -10.90
CA LEU A 104 4.84 4.46 -11.76
C LEU A 104 5.07 2.99 -11.40
N PHE A 105 6.33 2.59 -11.21
CA PHE A 105 6.67 1.21 -10.86
C PHE A 105 6.05 0.82 -9.51
N LEU A 106 6.27 1.61 -8.46
CA LEU A 106 5.71 1.33 -7.14
C LEU A 106 4.18 1.43 -7.13
N GLY A 107 3.61 2.40 -7.83
CA GLY A 107 2.16 2.57 -7.99
C GLY A 107 1.53 1.35 -8.65
N ALA A 108 2.07 0.92 -9.81
CA ALA A 108 1.61 -0.26 -10.53
C ALA A 108 1.74 -1.54 -9.69
N PHE A 109 2.87 -1.72 -8.98
CA PHE A 109 3.07 -2.87 -8.10
C PHE A 109 2.04 -2.91 -6.95
N THR A 110 1.72 -1.74 -6.39
CA THR A 110 0.74 -1.60 -5.30
C THR A 110 -0.69 -1.88 -5.80
N VAL A 111 -1.07 -1.35 -6.97
CA VAL A 111 -2.36 -1.65 -7.61
C VAL A 111 -2.47 -3.15 -7.92
N TRP A 112 -1.44 -3.74 -8.52
CA TRP A 112 -1.39 -5.17 -8.83
C TRP A 112 -1.63 -6.03 -7.59
N ARG A 113 -0.93 -5.75 -6.49
CA ARG A 113 -1.14 -6.46 -5.21
C ARG A 113 -2.52 -6.19 -4.62
N GLY A 114 -3.05 -4.97 -4.72
CA GLY A 114 -4.40 -4.62 -4.30
C GLY A 114 -5.48 -5.40 -5.07
N LEU A 115 -5.33 -5.55 -6.38
CA LEU A 115 -6.23 -6.34 -7.24
C LEU A 115 -6.23 -7.83 -6.86
N LEU A 116 -5.08 -8.39 -6.47
CA LEU A 116 -4.98 -9.77 -6.00
C LEU A 116 -5.78 -10.03 -4.71
N PHE A 117 -6.05 -9.02 -3.88
CA PHE A 117 -6.94 -9.18 -2.72
C PHE A 117 -8.42 -9.37 -3.11
N PHE A 118 -8.81 -8.96 -4.31
CA PHE A 118 -10.16 -9.15 -4.85
C PHE A 118 -10.34 -10.47 -5.60
N ASN A 119 -9.24 -11.03 -6.12
CA ASN A 119 -9.27 -12.39 -6.66
C ASN A 119 -9.49 -13.35 -5.49
N LYS A 120 -10.72 -13.90 -5.42
CA LYS A 120 -11.02 -15.03 -4.55
C LYS A 120 -9.94 -16.07 -4.77
N ALA A 121 -9.17 -16.38 -3.74
CA ALA A 121 -8.49 -17.66 -3.69
C ALA A 121 -9.58 -18.71 -3.95
N GLU A 122 -9.50 -19.40 -5.08
CA GLU A 122 -10.24 -20.63 -5.27
C GLU A 122 -9.83 -21.54 -4.10
N GLN A 123 -10.80 -21.73 -3.20
CA GLN A 123 -10.96 -22.73 -2.15
C GLN A 123 -9.69 -23.26 -1.47
#